data_AF-A0A5J6J2B0-F1
#
_entry.id   AF-A0A5J6J2B0-F1
#
_cell.length_a   1.000
_cell.length_b   1.000
_cell.length_c   1.000
_cell.angle_alpha   90.00
_cell.angle_beta   90.00
_cell.angle_gamma   90.00
#
_symmetry.space_group_name_H-M   'P 1'
#
loop_
_entity.id
_entity.type
_entity.pdbx_description
1 polymer ?
#
loop_
_entity_poly.entity_id
_entity_poly.type
_entity_poly.pdbx_seq_one_letter_code
_entity_poly.pdbx_strand_id
1 'polypeptide(L)'
;MGDPVTAPRPVLSSPQHGFVTTTIWLSSWLEEAWKASMKYLLGQALRVGVDPAEAERFRHVLGRLRTFFAHNLDPSNTRDRGTRDTCYAWFKDACGSRVPGDDQWECCLEALLASALRCLQLAIEVARSIECHADSATLSNMWRDRLSRTDVVVNYLGELQSAAGDLGCGGLNLTQIRDRYSRRWAEALSLIPASADLDTATTRHMEQALLAETGRLLPVTAADVMERLAINPGESVEVALRLAQVLYSMKPTLDRSSLLDSLVENWDQLKSP
;
A
#
# COMPACT_ATOMS: atom_id res chain seq x y z
N MET A 1 -15.69 0.02 -15.97
CA MET A 1 -16.66 1.05 -15.52
C MET A 1 -16.28 1.44 -14.11
N GLY A 2 -16.54 2.67 -13.69
CA GLY A 2 -16.44 3.02 -12.27
C GLY A 2 -17.68 2.57 -11.51
N ASP A 3 -17.54 2.33 -10.21
CA ASP A 3 -18.63 1.92 -9.33
C ASP A 3 -19.64 3.08 -9.14
N PRO A 4 -20.89 2.78 -8.72
CA PRO A 4 -21.84 3.83 -8.37
C PRO A 4 -21.29 4.71 -7.24
N VAL A 5 -21.39 6.03 -7.42
CA VAL A 5 -21.01 7.01 -6.41
C VAL A 5 -22.08 7.02 -5.31
N THR A 6 -21.69 6.68 -4.09
CA THR A 6 -22.60 6.59 -2.94
C THR A 6 -22.90 7.95 -2.31
N ALA A 7 -22.04 8.96 -2.54
CA ALA A 7 -22.22 10.30 -2.03
C ALA A 7 -23.33 11.07 -2.80
N PRO A 8 -24.16 11.87 -2.10
CA PRO A 8 -25.17 12.71 -2.75
C PRO A 8 -24.50 13.75 -3.66
N ARG A 9 -25.21 14.15 -4.73
CA ARG A 9 -24.72 15.21 -5.61
C ARG A 9 -24.55 16.52 -4.84
N PRO A 10 -23.54 17.34 -5.19
CA PRO A 10 -23.30 18.61 -4.50
C PRO A 10 -24.48 19.56 -4.62
N VAL A 11 -24.73 20.32 -3.56
CA VAL A 11 -25.76 21.36 -3.51
C VAL A 11 -25.06 22.71 -3.49
N LEU A 12 -25.20 23.48 -4.58
CA LEU A 12 -24.44 24.71 -4.81
C LEU A 12 -25.20 25.99 -4.40
N SER A 13 -26.23 25.87 -3.56
CA SER A 13 -27.06 27.01 -3.14
C SER A 13 -26.35 27.98 -2.21
N SER A 14 -25.31 27.52 -1.50
CA SER A 14 -24.40 28.33 -0.69
C SER A 14 -22.97 27.94 -1.08
N PRO A 15 -22.05 28.89 -1.31
CA PRO A 15 -20.68 28.56 -1.69
C PRO A 15 -19.96 27.67 -0.67
N GLN A 16 -20.15 27.91 0.63
CA GLN A 16 -19.56 27.08 1.69
C GLN A 16 -20.11 25.65 1.65
N HIS A 17 -21.43 25.51 1.59
CA HIS A 17 -22.07 24.20 1.53
C HIS A 17 -21.73 23.46 0.22
N GLY A 18 -21.68 24.20 -0.88
CA GLY A 18 -21.24 23.71 -2.19
C GLY A 18 -19.81 23.21 -2.14
N PHE A 19 -18.89 23.94 -1.50
CA PHE A 19 -17.50 23.51 -1.31
C PHE A 19 -17.38 22.20 -0.55
N VAL A 20 -18.06 22.10 0.59
CA VAL A 20 -18.02 20.89 1.45
C VAL A 20 -18.62 19.68 0.73
N THR A 21 -19.82 19.83 0.16
CA THR A 21 -20.50 18.73 -0.53
C THR A 21 -19.76 18.32 -1.80
N THR A 22 -19.18 19.27 -2.55
CA THR A 22 -18.33 18.98 -3.71
C THR A 22 -17.06 18.23 -3.31
N THR A 23 -16.42 18.60 -2.19
CA THR A 23 -15.23 17.89 -1.67
C THR A 23 -15.55 16.42 -1.39
N ILE A 24 -16.65 16.16 -0.67
CA ILE A 24 -17.06 14.80 -0.31
C ILE A 24 -17.41 14.01 -1.57
N TRP A 25 -18.22 14.60 -2.46
CA TRP A 25 -18.65 13.96 -3.69
C TRP A 25 -17.47 13.65 -4.63
N LEU A 26 -16.56 14.60 -4.86
CA LEU A 26 -15.37 14.39 -5.67
C LEU A 26 -14.46 13.31 -5.10
N SER A 27 -14.31 13.27 -3.77
CA SER A 27 -13.50 12.22 -3.14
C SER A 27 -14.14 10.84 -3.32
N SER A 28 -15.45 10.69 -3.11
CA SER A 28 -16.12 9.41 -3.43
C SER A 28 -16.03 9.07 -4.92
N TRP A 29 -16.13 10.05 -5.80
CA TRP A 29 -16.00 9.80 -7.23
C TRP A 29 -14.59 9.33 -7.61
N LEU A 30 -13.54 10.05 -7.21
CA LEU A 30 -12.16 9.80 -7.62
C LEU A 30 -11.49 8.66 -6.85
N GLU A 31 -11.76 8.53 -5.54
CA GLU A 31 -11.06 7.61 -4.64
C GLU A 31 -11.85 6.35 -4.29
N GLU A 32 -13.13 6.29 -4.65
CA GLU A 32 -13.96 5.08 -4.48
C GLU A 32 -14.39 4.58 -5.86
N ALA A 33 -15.30 5.30 -6.52
CA ALA A 33 -15.91 4.86 -7.78
C ALA A 33 -14.90 4.66 -8.92
N TRP A 34 -13.95 5.58 -9.07
CA TRP A 34 -12.96 5.55 -10.16
C TRP A 34 -11.55 5.19 -9.70
N LYS A 35 -11.42 4.70 -8.46
CA LYS A 35 -10.11 4.45 -7.82
C LYS A 35 -9.19 3.60 -8.68
N ALA A 36 -9.69 2.48 -9.21
CA ALA A 36 -8.90 1.55 -10.02
C ALA A 36 -8.37 2.21 -11.30
N SER A 37 -9.25 2.92 -12.03
CA SER A 37 -8.88 3.67 -13.24
C SER A 37 -7.92 4.81 -12.94
N MET A 38 -8.20 5.65 -11.95
CA MET A 38 -7.35 6.79 -11.60
C MET A 38 -5.97 6.33 -11.13
N LYS A 39 -5.90 5.27 -10.31
CA LYS A 39 -4.61 4.68 -9.88
C LYS A 39 -3.85 4.10 -11.07
N TYR A 40 -4.54 3.46 -12.01
CA TYR A 40 -3.90 2.90 -13.19
C TYR A 40 -3.35 3.99 -14.12
N LEU A 41 -4.22 4.91 -14.57
CA LEU A 41 -3.86 5.97 -15.50
C LEU A 41 -2.73 6.83 -14.96
N LEU A 42 -2.88 7.38 -13.75
CA LEU A 42 -1.81 8.21 -13.17
C LEU A 42 -0.50 7.43 -12.96
N GLY A 43 -0.59 6.12 -12.67
CA GLY A 43 0.59 5.25 -12.59
C GLY A 43 1.27 4.97 -13.93
N GLN A 44 0.60 5.20 -15.06
CA GLN A 44 1.18 5.09 -16.41
C GLN A 44 1.61 6.44 -16.99
N ALA A 45 1.29 7.57 -16.34
CA ALA A 45 1.50 8.91 -16.89
C ALA A 45 2.95 9.13 -17.38
N LEU A 46 3.94 8.84 -16.53
CA LEU A 46 5.36 8.98 -16.89
C LEU A 46 5.78 8.06 -18.05
N ARG A 47 5.20 6.84 -18.12
CA ARG A 47 5.50 5.89 -19.19
C ARG A 47 5.03 6.40 -20.55
N VAL A 48 3.96 7.17 -20.58
CA VAL A 48 3.41 7.78 -21.81
C VAL A 48 3.81 9.25 -21.97
N GLY A 49 4.79 9.74 -21.21
CA GLY A 49 5.35 11.08 -21.34
C GLY A 49 4.51 12.21 -20.76
N VAL A 50 3.56 11.92 -19.87
CA VAL A 50 2.70 12.91 -19.18
C VAL A 50 3.16 13.07 -17.73
N ASP A 51 3.28 14.31 -17.23
CA ASP A 51 3.67 14.59 -15.84
C ASP A 51 2.45 14.50 -14.88
N PRO A 52 2.38 13.52 -13.96
CA PRO A 52 1.25 13.38 -13.05
C PRO A 52 1.29 14.30 -11.83
N ALA A 53 2.35 15.09 -11.63
CA ALA A 53 2.62 15.73 -10.35
C ALA A 53 1.49 16.66 -9.86
N GLU A 54 0.83 17.38 -10.77
CA GLU A 54 -0.31 18.23 -10.39
C GLU A 54 -1.52 17.41 -9.94
N ALA A 55 -1.86 16.35 -10.68
CA ALA A 55 -2.98 15.47 -10.33
C ALA A 55 -2.73 14.75 -8.99
N GLU A 56 -1.50 14.32 -8.73
CA GLU A 56 -1.11 13.71 -7.44
C GLU A 56 -1.22 14.69 -6.28
N ARG A 57 -0.75 15.93 -6.45
CA ARG A 57 -0.92 17.00 -5.44
C ARG A 57 -2.40 17.26 -5.17
N PHE A 58 -3.21 17.37 -6.21
CA PHE A 58 -4.65 17.59 -6.06
C PHE A 58 -5.33 16.45 -5.31
N ARG A 59 -5.08 15.19 -5.68
CA ARG A 59 -5.66 14.02 -4.99
C ARG A 59 -5.23 13.94 -3.53
N HIS A 60 -3.97 14.27 -3.24
CA HIS A 60 -3.49 14.36 -1.86
C HIS A 60 -4.29 15.39 -1.06
N VAL A 61 -4.43 16.61 -1.59
CA VAL A 61 -5.18 17.70 -0.96
C VAL A 61 -6.66 17.31 -0.79
N LEU A 62 -7.29 16.75 -1.82
CA LEU A 62 -8.70 16.33 -1.79
C LEU A 62 -8.95 15.31 -0.67
N GLY A 63 -8.03 14.34 -0.49
CA GLY A 63 -8.09 13.40 0.62
C GLY A 63 -8.03 14.10 1.98
N ARG A 64 -7.14 15.09 2.14
CA ARG A 64 -7.04 15.88 3.38
C ARG A 64 -8.28 16.75 3.64
N LEU A 65 -8.80 17.41 2.61
CA LEU A 65 -10.03 18.21 2.70
C LEU A 65 -11.23 17.34 3.10
N ARG A 66 -11.38 16.14 2.50
CA ARG A 66 -12.40 15.19 2.96
C ARG A 66 -12.20 14.82 4.42
N THR A 67 -10.97 14.50 4.84
CA THR A 67 -10.72 14.17 6.24
C THR A 67 -11.08 15.33 7.16
N PHE A 68 -10.74 16.56 6.77
CA PHE A 68 -11.02 17.78 7.50
C PHE A 68 -12.51 18.04 7.72
N PHE A 69 -13.37 17.70 6.76
CA PHE A 69 -14.82 17.88 6.90
C PHE A 69 -15.56 16.68 7.50
N ALA A 70 -15.07 15.46 7.28
CA ALA A 70 -15.76 14.25 7.69
C ALA A 70 -15.36 13.73 9.08
N HIS A 71 -14.23 14.18 9.63
CA HIS A 71 -13.71 13.68 10.90
C HIS A 71 -13.42 14.79 11.91
N ASN A 72 -13.59 14.48 13.19
CA ASN A 72 -13.12 15.32 14.28
C ASN A 72 -11.61 15.14 14.44
N LEU A 73 -10.84 16.12 13.98
CA LEU A 73 -9.38 16.11 14.05
C LEU A 73 -8.89 16.43 15.47
N ASP A 74 -8.03 15.56 16.01
CA ASP A 74 -7.39 15.74 17.32
C ASP A 74 -6.13 16.64 17.22
N PRO A 75 -6.11 17.83 17.84
CA PRO A 75 -4.94 18.71 17.80
C PRO A 75 -3.67 18.12 18.43
N SER A 76 -3.81 17.14 19.32
CA SER A 76 -2.69 16.47 19.97
C SER A 76 -2.01 15.44 19.04
N ASN A 77 -2.74 14.92 18.06
CA ASN A 77 -2.26 13.94 17.10
C ASN A 77 -1.47 14.59 15.94
N THR A 78 -0.23 14.16 15.73
CA THR A 78 0.66 14.67 14.68
C THR A 78 0.07 14.52 13.27
N ARG A 79 -0.66 13.43 13.00
CA ARG A 79 -1.28 13.19 11.68
C ARG A 79 -2.39 14.19 11.40
N ASP A 80 -3.19 14.48 12.40
CA ASP A 80 -4.35 15.38 12.31
C ASP A 80 -3.91 16.83 12.21
N ARG A 81 -2.84 17.21 12.93
CA ARG A 81 -2.16 18.50 12.71
C ARG A 81 -1.69 18.65 11.26
N GLY A 82 -1.02 17.62 10.71
CA GLY A 82 -0.60 17.63 9.31
C GLY A 82 -1.77 17.81 8.34
N THR A 83 -2.90 17.14 8.57
CA THR A 83 -4.13 17.34 7.76
C THR A 83 -4.60 18.80 7.82
N ARG A 84 -4.67 19.40 9.01
CA ARG A 84 -5.08 20.82 9.17
C ARG A 84 -4.14 21.76 8.45
N ASP A 85 -2.82 21.57 8.60
CA ASP A 85 -1.83 22.43 7.97
C ASP A 85 -1.89 22.36 6.44
N THR A 86 -2.08 21.16 5.86
CA THR A 86 -2.30 21.02 4.42
C THR A 86 -3.56 21.77 3.97
N CYS A 87 -4.67 21.66 4.71
CA CYS A 87 -5.92 22.33 4.37
C CYS A 87 -5.79 23.87 4.49
N TYR A 88 -5.15 24.37 5.54
CA TYR A 88 -4.91 25.80 5.73
C TYR A 88 -3.97 26.40 4.69
N ALA A 89 -2.95 25.65 4.26
CA ALA A 89 -2.10 26.06 3.15
C ALA A 89 -2.91 26.14 1.86
N TRP A 90 -3.72 25.11 1.58
CA TRP A 90 -4.57 25.09 0.39
C TRP A 90 -5.60 26.22 0.38
N PHE A 91 -6.28 26.51 1.50
CA PHE A 91 -7.19 27.66 1.59
C PHE A 91 -6.47 28.97 1.32
N LYS A 92 -5.27 29.15 1.87
CA LYS A 92 -4.48 30.35 1.66
C LYS A 92 -4.14 30.54 0.18
N ASP A 93 -3.81 29.46 -0.52
CA ASP A 93 -3.53 29.49 -1.96
C ASP A 93 -4.79 29.73 -2.80
N ALA A 94 -5.95 29.18 -2.37
CA ALA A 94 -7.21 29.26 -3.09
C ALA A 94 -7.93 30.62 -2.94
N CYS A 95 -7.95 31.20 -1.74
CA CYS A 95 -8.72 32.41 -1.44
C CYS A 95 -7.95 33.48 -0.63
N GLY A 96 -6.65 33.29 -0.40
CA GLY A 96 -5.80 34.23 0.33
C GLY A 96 -5.88 34.11 1.86
N SER A 97 -6.77 33.29 2.42
CA SER A 97 -6.96 33.11 3.86
C SER A 97 -6.74 31.67 4.31
N ARG A 98 -6.16 31.47 5.51
CA ARG A 98 -6.04 30.14 6.12
C ARG A 98 -7.39 29.56 6.55
N VAL A 99 -8.37 30.42 6.81
CA VAL A 99 -9.73 30.05 7.19
C VAL A 99 -10.67 30.91 6.34
N PRO A 100 -11.38 30.34 5.36
CA PRO A 100 -12.25 31.13 4.48
C PRO A 100 -13.38 31.82 5.25
N GLY A 101 -13.58 33.10 4.98
CA GLY A 101 -14.78 33.85 5.34
C GLY A 101 -15.93 33.61 4.37
N ASP A 102 -17.09 34.19 4.65
CA ASP A 102 -18.33 33.97 3.89
C ASP A 102 -18.19 34.32 2.39
N ASP A 103 -17.44 35.37 2.08
CA ASP A 103 -17.14 35.86 0.72
C ASP A 103 -16.02 35.07 0.01
N GLN A 104 -15.25 34.27 0.74
CA GLN A 104 -14.08 33.54 0.22
C GLN A 104 -14.40 32.10 -0.21
N TRP A 105 -15.56 31.58 0.17
CA TRP A 105 -15.96 30.21 -0.16
C TRP A 105 -16.20 29.98 -1.65
N GLU A 106 -16.62 31.02 -2.37
CA GLU A 106 -16.78 30.95 -3.83
C GLU A 106 -15.44 30.68 -4.52
N CYS A 107 -14.40 31.45 -4.16
CA CYS A 107 -13.04 31.21 -4.66
C CYS A 107 -12.53 29.80 -4.31
N CYS A 108 -12.84 29.30 -3.11
CA CYS A 108 -12.48 27.93 -2.73
C CYS A 108 -13.19 26.89 -3.60
N LEU A 109 -14.49 27.06 -3.86
CA LEU A 109 -15.27 26.16 -4.71
C LEU A 109 -14.76 26.18 -6.15
N GLU A 110 -14.49 27.36 -6.72
CA GLU A 110 -13.93 27.49 -8.05
C GLU A 110 -12.55 26.83 -8.16
N ALA A 111 -11.65 27.07 -7.21
CA ALA A 111 -10.32 26.48 -7.19
C ALA A 111 -10.36 24.94 -7.08
N LEU A 112 -11.30 24.41 -6.28
CA LEU A 112 -11.53 22.97 -6.15
C LEU A 112 -12.00 22.36 -7.47
N LEU A 113 -13.00 22.95 -8.11
CA LEU A 113 -13.55 22.49 -9.38
C LEU A 113 -12.53 22.59 -10.52
N ALA A 114 -11.78 23.69 -10.58
CA ALA A 114 -10.72 23.87 -11.56
C ALA A 114 -9.62 22.82 -11.41
N SER A 115 -9.21 22.52 -10.17
CA SER A 115 -8.20 21.48 -9.91
C SER A 115 -8.71 20.08 -10.24
N ALA A 116 -9.99 19.80 -9.95
CA ALA A 116 -10.64 18.55 -10.34
C ALA A 116 -10.69 18.39 -11.86
N LEU A 117 -11.07 19.45 -12.58
CA LEU A 117 -11.11 19.45 -14.04
C LEU A 117 -9.73 19.14 -14.63
N ARG A 118 -8.67 19.80 -14.15
CA ARG A 118 -7.29 19.55 -14.63
C ARG A 118 -6.85 18.10 -14.36
N CYS A 119 -7.16 17.56 -13.18
CA CYS A 119 -6.89 16.16 -12.84
C CYS A 119 -7.58 15.18 -13.82
N LEU A 120 -8.86 15.43 -14.14
CA LEU A 120 -9.62 14.60 -15.07
C LEU A 120 -9.12 14.73 -16.51
N GLN A 121 -8.77 15.94 -16.95
CA GLN A 121 -8.19 16.19 -18.27
C GLN A 121 -6.87 15.45 -18.44
N LEU A 122 -6.02 15.44 -17.42
CA LEU A 122 -4.77 14.68 -17.42
C LEU A 122 -5.04 13.18 -17.50
N ALA A 123 -6.02 12.65 -16.77
CA ALA A 123 -6.39 11.24 -16.87
C ALA A 123 -6.86 10.86 -18.30
N ILE A 124 -7.63 11.74 -18.95
CA ILE A 124 -8.05 11.57 -20.35
C ILE A 124 -6.86 11.63 -21.30
N GLU A 125 -5.94 12.57 -21.09
CA GLU A 125 -4.71 12.69 -21.86
C GLU A 125 -3.87 11.41 -21.76
N VAL A 126 -3.67 10.88 -20.55
CA VAL A 126 -2.96 9.62 -20.36
C VAL A 126 -3.66 8.47 -21.08
N ALA A 127 -4.98 8.37 -21.02
CA ALA A 127 -5.73 7.34 -21.74
C ALA A 127 -5.51 7.43 -23.26
N ARG A 128 -5.57 8.64 -23.84
CA ARG A 128 -5.28 8.87 -25.27
C ARG A 128 -3.83 8.54 -25.62
N SER A 129 -2.88 8.92 -24.77
CA SER A 129 -1.47 8.61 -24.98
C SER A 129 -1.20 7.11 -24.90
N ILE A 130 -1.92 6.36 -24.06
CA ILE A 130 -1.88 4.89 -24.04
C ILE A 130 -2.36 4.32 -25.37
N GLU A 131 -3.48 4.83 -25.93
CA GLU A 131 -4.03 4.35 -27.20
C GLU A 131 -3.02 4.49 -28.35
N CYS A 132 -2.23 5.57 -28.35
CA CYS A 132 -1.19 5.83 -29.35
C CYS A 132 0.20 5.25 -29.02
N HIS A 133 0.38 4.64 -27.84
CA HIS A 133 1.66 4.11 -27.40
C HIS A 133 2.02 2.80 -28.13
N ALA A 134 3.32 2.53 -28.33
CA ALA A 134 3.78 1.29 -28.98
C ALA A 134 3.25 0.01 -28.29
N ASP A 135 3.14 0.05 -26.95
CA ASP A 135 2.60 -1.03 -26.12
C ASP A 135 1.07 -0.92 -25.85
N SER A 136 0.32 -0.20 -26.67
CA SER A 136 -1.11 0.11 -26.44
C SER A 136 -1.96 -1.12 -26.08
N ALA A 137 -1.78 -2.25 -26.78
CA ALA A 137 -2.50 -3.50 -26.49
C ALA A 137 -2.20 -4.03 -25.08
N THR A 138 -0.93 -4.06 -24.68
CA THR A 138 -0.50 -4.52 -23.35
C THR A 138 -1.05 -3.62 -22.27
N LEU A 139 -0.90 -2.30 -22.42
CA LEU A 139 -1.39 -1.32 -21.46
C LEU A 139 -2.92 -1.33 -21.34
N SER A 140 -3.64 -1.50 -22.44
CA SER A 140 -5.10 -1.62 -22.43
C SER A 140 -5.57 -2.90 -21.74
N ASN A 141 -4.87 -4.01 -21.95
CA ASN A 141 -5.17 -5.28 -21.28
C ASN A 141 -4.90 -5.20 -19.78
N MET A 142 -3.76 -4.64 -19.36
CA MET A 142 -3.46 -4.41 -17.94
C MET A 142 -4.52 -3.54 -17.25
N TRP A 143 -5.04 -2.52 -17.96
CA TRP A 143 -6.12 -1.70 -17.42
C TRP A 143 -7.41 -2.51 -17.25
N ARG A 144 -7.80 -3.28 -18.27
CA ARG A 144 -8.99 -4.13 -18.25
C ARG A 144 -8.92 -5.15 -17.11
N ASP A 145 -7.76 -5.76 -16.93
CA ASP A 145 -7.53 -6.77 -15.90
C ASP A 145 -7.66 -6.17 -14.50
N ARG A 146 -7.17 -4.94 -14.29
CA ARG A 146 -7.37 -4.23 -13.01
C ARG A 146 -8.84 -3.92 -12.76
N LEU A 147 -9.58 -3.52 -13.79
CA LEU A 147 -11.01 -3.23 -13.67
C LEU A 147 -11.82 -4.48 -13.32
N SER A 148 -11.53 -5.62 -13.94
CA SER A 148 -12.23 -6.89 -13.66
C SER A 148 -11.95 -7.45 -12.26
N ARG A 149 -10.95 -6.90 -11.56
CA ARG A 149 -10.51 -7.39 -10.24
C ARG A 149 -10.92 -6.48 -9.08
N THR A 150 -11.62 -5.39 -9.35
CA THR A 150 -12.02 -4.39 -8.32
C THR A 150 -12.94 -5.01 -7.25
N ASP A 151 -13.73 -6.02 -7.62
CA ASP A 151 -14.69 -6.70 -6.73
C ASP A 151 -14.15 -8.01 -6.10
N VAL A 152 -12.92 -8.42 -6.42
CA VAL A 152 -12.40 -9.70 -5.92
C VAL A 152 -11.86 -9.53 -4.50
N VAL A 153 -12.69 -9.89 -3.52
CA VAL A 153 -12.29 -9.94 -2.11
C VAL A 153 -11.55 -11.25 -1.84
N VAL A 154 -10.22 -11.17 -1.75
CA VAL A 154 -9.39 -12.32 -1.38
C VAL A 154 -9.49 -12.57 0.13
N ASN A 155 -9.89 -13.79 0.52
CA ASN A 155 -9.89 -14.21 1.92
C ASN A 155 -8.47 -14.59 2.40
N TYR A 156 -7.61 -13.57 2.56
CA TYR A 156 -6.21 -13.79 2.93
C TYR A 156 -6.02 -14.68 4.17
N LEU A 157 -6.89 -14.56 5.17
CA LEU A 157 -6.75 -15.36 6.38
C LEU A 157 -7.09 -16.84 6.14
N GLY A 158 -8.13 -17.13 5.36
CA GLY A 158 -8.46 -18.50 4.97
C GLY A 158 -7.36 -19.14 4.13
N GLU A 159 -6.83 -18.39 3.15
CA GLU A 159 -5.73 -18.86 2.30
C GLU A 159 -4.44 -19.10 3.10
N LEU A 160 -4.12 -18.22 4.06
CA LEU A 160 -3.00 -18.44 4.99
C LEU A 160 -3.20 -19.66 5.86
N GLN A 161 -4.41 -19.91 6.35
CA GLN A 161 -4.71 -21.08 7.17
C GLN A 161 -4.52 -22.38 6.37
N SER A 162 -5.01 -22.42 5.13
CA SER A 162 -4.79 -23.56 4.24
C SER A 162 -3.29 -23.78 4.00
N ALA A 163 -2.58 -22.75 3.54
CA ALA A 163 -1.15 -22.84 3.24
C ALA A 163 -0.32 -23.19 4.49
N ALA A 164 -0.68 -22.70 5.68
CA ALA A 164 -0.01 -23.05 6.93
C ALA A 164 -0.27 -24.50 7.34
N GLY A 165 -1.47 -25.04 7.07
CA GLY A 165 -1.79 -26.45 7.24
C GLY A 165 -0.93 -27.32 6.32
N ASP A 166 -0.86 -26.98 5.04
CA ASP A 166 -0.09 -27.71 4.03
C ASP A 166 1.42 -27.68 4.31
N LEU A 167 1.94 -26.54 4.79
CA LEU A 167 3.36 -26.35 5.14
C LEU A 167 3.72 -26.78 6.57
N GLY A 168 2.77 -27.26 7.39
CA GLY A 168 3.01 -27.64 8.79
C GLY A 168 3.38 -26.47 9.71
N CYS A 169 3.04 -25.22 9.35
CA CYS A 169 3.37 -23.99 10.06
C CYS A 169 2.30 -23.56 11.09
N GLY A 170 1.65 -24.52 11.76
CA GLY A 170 0.49 -24.26 12.64
C GLY A 170 0.77 -23.44 13.91
N GLY A 171 2.03 -23.22 14.27
CA GLY A 171 2.44 -22.43 15.44
C GLY A 171 2.56 -20.92 15.18
N LEU A 172 2.39 -20.45 13.95
CA LEU A 172 2.55 -19.04 13.60
C LEU A 172 1.31 -18.20 13.89
N ASN A 173 1.51 -16.93 14.26
CA ASN A 173 0.42 -15.96 14.40
C ASN A 173 -0.03 -15.44 13.02
N LEU A 174 -0.94 -16.18 12.38
CA LEU A 174 -1.42 -15.89 11.02
C LEU A 174 -2.11 -14.53 10.90
N THR A 175 -2.77 -14.04 11.96
CA THR A 175 -3.39 -12.71 11.97
C THR A 175 -2.35 -11.61 11.85
N GLN A 176 -1.26 -11.71 12.60
CA GLN A 176 -0.16 -10.74 12.53
C GLN A 176 0.56 -10.79 11.18
N ILE A 177 0.75 -12.00 10.61
CA ILE A 177 1.32 -12.17 9.27
C ILE A 177 0.42 -11.51 8.23
N ARG A 178 -0.89 -11.77 8.28
CA ARG A 178 -1.87 -11.11 7.40
C ARG A 178 -1.74 -9.59 7.47
N ASP A 179 -1.76 -9.01 8.66
CA ASP A 179 -1.74 -7.55 8.81
C ASP A 179 -0.45 -6.94 8.24
N ARG A 180 0.67 -7.64 8.42
CA ARG A 180 1.98 -7.23 7.89
C ARG A 180 2.07 -7.29 6.36
N TYR A 181 1.53 -8.33 5.73
CA TYR A 181 1.71 -8.58 4.29
C TYR A 181 0.50 -8.19 3.42
N SER A 182 -0.68 -7.95 4.01
CA SER A 182 -1.95 -7.66 3.32
C SER A 182 -1.82 -6.62 2.21
N ARG A 183 -1.19 -5.47 2.49
CA ARG A 183 -0.98 -4.41 1.50
C ARG A 183 -0.10 -4.88 0.33
N ARG A 184 0.97 -5.61 0.62
CA ARG A 184 1.91 -6.12 -0.40
C ARG A 184 1.23 -7.18 -1.27
N TRP A 185 0.41 -8.05 -0.69
CA TRP A 185 -0.37 -9.02 -1.46
C TRP A 185 -1.41 -8.32 -2.34
N ALA A 186 -2.16 -7.36 -1.80
CA ALA A 186 -3.12 -6.60 -2.59
C ALA A 186 -2.46 -5.90 -3.80
N GLU A 187 -1.26 -5.35 -3.61
CA GLU A 187 -0.48 -4.77 -4.70
C GLU A 187 -0.02 -5.83 -5.71
N ALA A 188 0.59 -6.93 -5.26
CA ALA A 188 1.09 -7.99 -6.13
C ALA A 188 -0.02 -8.69 -6.93
N LEU A 189 -1.12 -9.04 -6.27
CA LEU A 189 -2.27 -9.69 -6.91
C LEU A 189 -2.99 -8.75 -7.89
N SER A 190 -2.92 -7.43 -7.69
CA SER A 190 -3.47 -6.47 -8.66
C SER A 190 -2.70 -6.40 -9.99
N LEU A 191 -1.51 -7.00 -10.07
CA LEU A 191 -0.68 -7.05 -11.27
C LEU A 191 -0.84 -8.32 -12.09
N ILE A 192 -1.53 -9.33 -11.55
CA ILE A 192 -1.70 -10.61 -12.23
C ILE A 192 -2.75 -10.44 -13.35
N PRO A 193 -2.53 -11.00 -14.56
CA PRO A 193 -3.49 -10.89 -15.66
C PRO A 193 -4.83 -11.57 -15.35
N ALA A 194 -5.96 -11.04 -15.85
CA ALA A 194 -7.28 -11.65 -15.60
C ALA A 194 -7.42 -13.08 -16.16
N SER A 195 -6.62 -13.44 -17.16
CA SER A 195 -6.54 -14.79 -17.72
C SER A 195 -5.75 -15.78 -16.87
N ALA A 196 -5.04 -15.31 -15.84
CA ALA A 196 -4.21 -16.17 -14.99
C ALA A 196 -4.99 -16.62 -13.74
N ASP A 197 -4.67 -17.83 -13.27
CA ASP A 197 -5.23 -18.42 -12.07
C ASP A 197 -4.83 -17.61 -10.82
N LEU A 198 -5.81 -16.87 -10.29
CA LEU A 198 -5.64 -16.01 -9.13
C LEU A 198 -5.44 -16.83 -7.85
N ASP A 199 -6.07 -17.99 -7.74
CA ASP A 199 -6.03 -18.83 -6.53
C ASP A 199 -4.62 -19.37 -6.38
N THR A 200 -4.07 -19.98 -7.44
CA THR A 200 -2.68 -20.45 -7.45
C THR A 200 -1.67 -19.35 -7.10
N ALA A 201 -1.87 -18.14 -7.62
CA ALA A 201 -0.96 -17.04 -7.33
C ALA A 201 -1.11 -16.48 -5.90
N THR A 202 -2.33 -16.50 -5.36
CA THR A 202 -2.62 -16.16 -3.98
C THR A 202 -1.95 -17.14 -3.04
N THR A 203 -2.10 -18.44 -3.26
CA THR A 203 -1.42 -19.51 -2.50
C THR A 203 0.08 -19.30 -2.48
N ARG A 204 0.72 -19.08 -3.64
CA ARG A 204 2.17 -18.83 -3.72
C ARG A 204 2.63 -17.65 -2.85
N HIS A 205 1.85 -16.56 -2.83
CA HIS A 205 2.17 -15.40 -2.00
C HIS A 205 2.00 -15.66 -0.50
N MET A 206 1.03 -16.49 -0.11
CA MET A 206 0.85 -16.91 1.28
C MET A 206 1.99 -17.84 1.73
N GLU A 207 2.31 -18.86 0.94
CA GLU A 207 3.41 -19.79 1.20
C GLU A 207 4.75 -19.06 1.35
N GLN A 208 5.07 -18.13 0.45
CA GLN A 208 6.29 -17.33 0.55
C GLN A 208 6.36 -16.49 1.83
N ALA A 209 5.23 -15.94 2.28
CA ALA A 209 5.19 -15.17 3.52
C ALA A 209 5.37 -16.06 4.74
N LEU A 210 4.74 -17.23 4.76
CA LEU A 210 4.91 -18.22 5.84
C LEU A 210 6.37 -18.67 5.94
N LEU A 211 6.99 -19.05 4.82
CA LEU A 211 8.41 -19.44 4.78
C LEU A 211 9.33 -18.32 5.26
N ALA A 212 9.05 -17.06 4.90
CA ALA A 212 9.84 -15.91 5.36
C ALA A 212 9.71 -15.66 6.87
N GLU A 213 8.56 -15.96 7.47
CA GLU A 213 8.33 -15.81 8.91
C GLU A 213 8.87 -16.99 9.73
N THR A 214 8.77 -18.21 9.20
CA THR A 214 9.44 -19.39 9.78
C THR A 214 10.95 -19.21 9.80
N GLY A 215 11.53 -18.59 8.76
CA GLY A 215 12.94 -18.25 8.74
C GLY A 215 13.35 -17.18 9.76
N ARG A 216 12.42 -16.37 10.29
CA ARG A 216 12.73 -15.24 11.20
C ARG A 216 12.70 -15.59 12.68
N LEU A 217 11.94 -16.62 13.07
CA LEU A 217 11.84 -17.03 14.48
C LEU A 217 12.92 -18.05 14.81
N LEU A 218 14.17 -17.58 14.82
CA LEU A 218 15.27 -18.35 15.40
C LEU A 218 15.04 -18.49 16.91
N PRO A 219 15.21 -19.70 17.48
CA PRO A 219 15.18 -19.89 18.94
C PRO A 219 16.44 -19.34 19.62
N VAL A 220 17.31 -18.63 18.88
CA VAL A 220 18.58 -18.05 19.30
C VAL A 220 18.65 -16.58 18.88
N THR A 221 19.31 -15.78 19.71
CA THR A 221 19.54 -14.35 19.51
C THR A 221 21.02 -14.05 19.24
N ALA A 222 21.33 -12.80 18.86
CA ALA A 222 22.72 -12.35 18.72
C ALA A 222 23.52 -12.54 20.02
N ALA A 223 22.91 -12.33 21.19
CA ALA A 223 23.55 -12.52 22.48
C ALA A 223 23.94 -13.99 22.71
N ASP A 224 23.03 -14.91 22.39
CA ASP A 224 23.24 -16.35 22.57
C ASP A 224 24.39 -16.85 21.69
N VAL A 225 24.49 -16.34 20.46
CA VAL A 225 25.54 -16.72 19.52
C VAL A 225 26.88 -16.09 19.89
N MET A 226 26.91 -14.84 20.34
CA MET A 226 28.12 -14.19 20.86
C MET A 226 28.69 -14.94 22.07
N GLU A 227 27.82 -15.32 23.01
CA GLU A 227 28.19 -16.09 24.19
C GLU A 227 28.70 -17.49 23.81
N ARG A 228 27.95 -18.23 23.00
CA ARG A 228 28.29 -19.62 22.67
C ARG A 228 29.54 -19.77 21.80
N LEU A 229 29.72 -18.87 20.82
CA LEU A 229 30.84 -18.93 19.87
C LEU A 229 32.04 -18.06 20.28
N ALA A 230 31.95 -17.36 21.42
CA ALA A 230 32.95 -16.39 21.90
C ALA A 230 33.37 -15.38 20.81
N ILE A 231 32.40 -14.85 20.07
CA ILE A 231 32.62 -13.87 19.00
C ILE A 231 32.24 -12.46 19.46
N ASN A 232 33.03 -11.47 19.04
CA ASN A 232 32.75 -10.06 19.31
C ASN A 232 31.61 -9.54 18.41
N PRO A 233 30.90 -8.48 18.83
CA PRO A 233 29.90 -7.81 17.99
C PRO A 233 30.50 -7.38 16.64
N GLY A 234 29.79 -7.66 15.54
CA GLY A 234 30.24 -7.30 14.19
C GLY A 234 29.74 -8.28 13.13
N GLU A 235 30.35 -8.24 11.94
CA GLU A 235 29.96 -9.06 10.77
C GLU A 235 29.91 -10.57 11.07
N SER A 236 30.79 -11.07 11.93
CA SER A 236 30.81 -12.49 12.32
C SER A 236 29.51 -12.93 13.03
N VAL A 237 28.83 -12.03 13.73
CA VAL A 237 27.53 -12.32 14.37
C VAL A 237 26.44 -12.47 13.31
N GLU A 238 26.46 -11.66 12.25
CA GLU A 238 25.52 -11.80 11.14
C GLU A 238 25.71 -13.12 10.42
N VAL A 239 26.96 -13.50 10.11
CA VAL A 239 27.28 -14.77 9.45
C VAL A 239 26.80 -15.95 10.30
N ALA A 240 27.03 -15.90 11.62
CA ALA A 240 26.61 -16.95 12.54
C ALA A 240 25.07 -17.05 12.66
N LEU A 241 24.35 -15.92 12.68
CA LEU A 241 22.88 -15.92 12.68
C LEU A 241 22.29 -16.44 11.36
N ARG A 242 22.91 -16.12 10.22
CA ARG A 242 22.52 -16.69 8.91
C ARG A 242 22.77 -18.19 8.85
N LEU A 243 23.90 -18.66 9.41
CA LEU A 243 24.17 -20.09 9.52
C LEU A 243 23.15 -20.79 10.42
N ALA A 244 22.82 -20.19 11.58
CA ALA A 244 21.77 -20.69 12.46
C ALA A 244 20.41 -20.76 11.74
N GLN A 245 20.10 -19.77 10.89
CA GLN A 245 18.90 -19.75 10.05
C GLN A 245 18.88 -20.92 9.06
N VAL A 246 20.00 -21.20 8.40
CA VAL A 246 20.13 -22.35 7.49
C VAL A 246 19.97 -23.67 8.24
N LEU A 247 20.67 -23.85 9.37
CA LEU A 247 20.57 -25.07 10.20
C LEU A 247 19.15 -25.30 10.71
N TYR A 248 18.51 -24.26 11.21
CA TYR A 248 17.13 -24.31 11.69
C TYR A 248 16.13 -24.57 10.56
N SER A 249 16.36 -24.03 9.37
CA SER A 249 15.51 -24.31 8.20
C SER A 249 15.58 -25.78 7.76
N MET A 250 16.74 -26.44 7.94
CA MET A 250 16.90 -27.87 7.66
C MET A 250 16.30 -28.77 8.76
N LYS A 251 16.27 -28.28 10.00
CA LYS A 251 15.72 -29.00 11.16
C LYS A 251 14.92 -28.04 12.07
N PRO A 252 13.64 -27.73 11.73
CA PRO A 252 12.84 -26.73 12.43
C PRO A 252 12.43 -27.12 13.86
N THR A 253 12.71 -28.35 14.28
CA THR A 253 12.38 -28.87 15.62
C THR A 253 13.51 -28.69 16.64
N LEU A 254 14.64 -28.11 16.24
CA LEU A 254 15.77 -27.88 17.15
C LEU A 254 15.39 -26.84 18.21
N ASP A 255 15.52 -27.21 19.47
CA ASP A 255 15.44 -26.23 20.55
C ASP A 255 16.67 -25.32 20.56
N ARG A 256 16.61 -24.26 21.38
CA ARG A 256 17.69 -23.27 21.50
C ARG A 256 19.06 -23.91 21.73
N SER A 257 19.16 -24.87 22.64
CA SER A 257 20.40 -25.59 22.97
C SER A 257 20.92 -26.39 21.80
N SER A 258 20.07 -27.21 21.19
CA SER A 258 20.45 -28.11 20.09
C SER A 258 20.86 -27.32 18.84
N LEU A 259 20.24 -26.18 18.59
CA LEU A 259 20.63 -25.29 17.51
C LEU A 259 21.99 -24.63 17.76
N LEU A 260 22.27 -24.19 18.99
CA LEU A 260 23.57 -23.61 19.36
C LEU A 260 24.69 -24.66 19.28
N ASP A 261 24.45 -25.90 19.68
CA ASP A 261 25.43 -26.98 19.57
C ASP A 261 25.71 -27.34 18.10
N SER A 262 24.66 -27.47 17.29
CA SER A 262 24.80 -27.65 15.83
C SER A 262 25.54 -26.48 15.19
N LEU A 263 25.31 -25.25 15.68
CA LEU A 263 25.99 -24.06 15.18
C LEU A 263 27.49 -24.10 15.47
N VAL A 264 27.91 -24.53 16.67
CA VAL A 264 29.33 -24.69 17.03
C VAL A 264 30.02 -25.69 16.09
N GLU A 265 29.41 -26.87 15.88
CA GLU A 265 29.98 -27.93 15.04
C GLU A 265 30.21 -27.46 13.58
N ASN A 266 29.27 -26.68 13.04
CA ASN A 266 29.35 -26.19 11.67
C ASN A 266 30.19 -24.91 11.55
N TRP A 267 30.34 -24.15 12.63
CA TRP A 267 31.15 -22.93 12.68
C TRP A 267 32.65 -23.24 12.60
N ASP A 268 33.09 -24.32 13.25
CA ASP A 268 34.50 -24.76 13.22
C ASP A 268 34.92 -25.29 11.84
N GLN A 269 33.96 -25.87 11.09
CA GLN A 269 34.17 -26.29 9.71
C GLN A 269 34.29 -25.10 8.74
N LEU A 270 33.59 -24.00 9.01
CA LEU A 270 33.69 -22.76 8.24
C LEU A 270 35.00 -21.99 8.49
N LYS A 271 35.68 -22.26 9.61
CA LYS A 271 36.97 -21.65 9.98
C LYS A 271 38.19 -22.48 9.56
N SER A 272 38.00 -23.75 9.20
CA SER A 272 39.07 -24.63 8.73
C SER A 272 39.14 -24.56 7.19
N PRO A 273 40.24 -24.05 6.61
CA PRO A 273 40.41 -23.98 5.15
C PRO A 273 40.51 -25.37 4.49
#